data_AF-A0A532EJ32-F1
#
_entry.id   AF-A0A532EJ32-F1
#
_cell.length_a   1.000
_cell.length_b   1.000
_cell.length_c   1.000
_cell.angle_alpha   90.00
_cell.angle_beta   90.00
_cell.angle_gamma   90.00
#
_symmetry.space_group_name_H-M   'P 1'
#
loop_
_entity.id
_entity.type
_entity.pdbx_description
1 polymer ?
#
loop_
_entity_poly.entity_id
_entity_poly.type
_entity_poly.pdbx_seq_one_letter_code
_entity_poly.pdbx_strand_id
1 'polypeptide(L)' 'MTGMETEIERVIQAPTEVRMSRSDDTVQLFYEFYAQTLVGGKWLCVVVKCLSDDVFVVTAYLTDRLKSGETVWPKK' A
#
# COMPACT_ATOMS: atom_id res chain seq x y z
N MET A 1 -1.74 -12.78 1.01
CA MET A 1 -1.26 -12.73 2.40
C MET A 1 -2.35 -13.26 3.29
N THR A 2 -2.15 -14.41 3.92
CA THR A 2 -3.15 -15.02 4.81
C THR A 2 -2.96 -14.47 6.22
N GLY A 3 -4.03 -14.05 6.88
CA GLY A 3 -4.01 -13.59 8.28
C GLY A 3 -3.56 -12.14 8.47
N MET A 4 -3.60 -11.32 7.42
CA MET A 4 -3.35 -9.87 7.49
C MET A 4 -4.47 -9.05 6.83
N GLU A 5 -5.66 -9.64 6.69
CA GLU A 5 -6.79 -9.04 5.97
C GLU A 5 -7.25 -7.74 6.64
N THR A 6 -7.29 -7.72 7.97
CA THR A 6 -7.63 -6.54 8.78
C THR A 6 -6.62 -5.41 8.58
N GLU A 7 -5.33 -5.74 8.53
CA GLU A 7 -4.24 -4.79 8.32
C GLU A 7 -4.32 -4.22 6.91
N ILE A 8 -4.60 -5.05 5.89
CA ILE A 8 -4.80 -4.60 4.51
C ILE A 8 -5.94 -3.57 4.45
N GLU A 9 -7.10 -3.86 5.06
CA GLU A 9 -8.21 -2.91 5.12
C GLU A 9 -7.80 -1.60 5.79
N ARG A 10 -7.11 -1.68 6.93
CA ARG A 10 -6.63 -0.51 7.67
C ARG A 10 -5.67 0.35 6.85
N VAL A 11 -4.75 -0.26 6.11
CA VAL A 11 -3.79 0.47 5.26
C VAL A 11 -4.48 1.22 4.12
N ILE A 12 -5.55 0.66 3.56
CA ILE A 12 -6.34 1.37 2.53
C ILE A 12 -7.10 2.55 3.15
N GLN A 13 -7.69 2.37 4.34
CA GLN A 13 -8.50 3.40 5.00
C GLN A 13 -7.67 4.55 5.60
N ALA A 14 -6.53 4.23 6.20
CA ALA A 14 -5.69 5.18 6.93
C ALA A 14 -4.18 4.91 6.69
N PRO A 15 -3.68 5.13 5.47
CA PRO A 15 -2.26 4.94 5.15
C PRO A 15 -1.40 6.01 5.81
N THR A 16 -0.21 5.62 6.28
CA THR A 16 0.86 6.58 6.60
C THR A 16 1.40 7.25 5.33
N GLU A 17 1.52 6.52 4.22
CA GLU A 17 2.06 7.03 2.96
C GLU A 17 1.30 6.39 1.78
N VAL A 18 0.97 7.20 0.77
CA VAL A 18 0.50 6.71 -0.53
C VAL A 18 1.40 7.24 -1.62
N ARG A 19 1.81 6.35 -2.53
CA ARG A 19 2.61 6.70 -3.70
C ARG A 19 1.91 6.34 -5.00
N MET A 20 2.04 7.20 -5.99
CA MET A 20 1.66 6.87 -7.36
C MET A 20 2.70 5.94 -7.98
N SER A 21 2.24 4.89 -8.67
CA SER A 21 3.12 4.02 -9.44
C SER A 21 3.80 4.80 -10.57
N ARG A 22 5.08 4.51 -10.80
CA ARG A 22 5.86 5.15 -11.88
C ARG A 22 5.54 4.63 -13.27
N SER A 23 4.93 3.44 -13.36
CA SER A 23 4.70 2.75 -14.63
C SER A 23 3.23 2.70 -15.04
N ASP A 24 2.32 3.04 -14.13
CA ASP A 24 0.87 3.00 -14.36
C ASP A 24 0.21 4.05 -13.44
N ASP A 25 -0.28 5.14 -14.02
CA ASP A 25 -0.89 6.26 -13.30
C ASP A 25 -2.29 5.93 -12.72
N THR A 26 -2.84 4.77 -13.07
CA THR A 26 -4.05 4.22 -12.44
C THR A 26 -3.74 3.40 -11.19
N VAL A 27 -2.47 3.23 -10.82
CA VAL A 27 -2.06 2.38 -9.70
C VAL A 27 -1.47 3.21 -8.56
N GLN A 28 -2.04 3.04 -7.38
CA GLN A 28 -1.56 3.62 -6.13
C GLN A 28 -1.04 2.54 -5.18
N LEU A 29 0.00 2.88 -4.42
CA LEU A 29 0.65 2.01 -3.45
C LEU A 29 0.47 2.61 -2.06
N PHE A 30 -0.30 1.94 -1.22
CA PHE A 30 -0.61 2.32 0.15
C PHE A 30 0.35 1.64 1.10
N TYR A 31 0.86 2.38 2.08
CA TYR A 31 1.89 1.93 2.99
C TYR A 31 1.57 2.22 4.45
N GLU A 32 1.88 1.23 5.28
CA GLU A 32 1.94 1.35 6.75
C GLU A 32 3.07 0.47 7.28
N PHE A 33 3.80 0.94 8.28
CA PHE A 33 4.84 0.16 8.92
C PHE A 33 4.30 -0.63 10.10
N TYR A 34 4.52 -1.95 10.10
CA TYR A 34 4.19 -2.83 11.21
C TYR A 34 5.48 -3.36 11.84
N ALA A 35 5.69 -3.04 13.12
CA ALA A 35 6.89 -3.44 13.86
C ALA A 35 6.96 -4.96 14.11
N GLN A 36 5.81 -5.65 14.13
CA GLN A 36 5.70 -7.08 14.39
C GLN A 36 4.85 -7.75 13.31
N THR A 37 5.51 -8.20 12.23
CA THR A 37 4.94 -9.14 11.27
C THR A 37 5.51 -10.54 11.49
N LEU A 38 5.04 -11.53 10.72
CA LEU A 38 5.60 -12.90 10.72
C LEU A 38 7.11 -12.95 10.47
N VAL A 39 7.68 -11.90 9.87
CA VAL A 39 9.11 -11.78 9.53
C VAL A 39 9.76 -10.54 10.15
N GLY A 40 9.21 -10.04 11.27
CA GLY A 40 9.71 -8.86 11.98
C GLY A 40 9.15 -7.54 11.44
N GLY A 41 9.85 -6.43 11.68
CA GLY A 41 9.41 -5.10 11.26
C GLY A 41 9.42 -4.94 9.75
N LYS A 42 8.26 -4.69 9.13
CA LYS A 42 8.11 -4.53 7.68
C LYS A 42 7.07 -3.48 7.33
N TRP A 43 7.21 -2.91 6.15
CA TRP A 43 6.13 -2.15 5.51
C TRP A 43 5.14 -3.12 4.90
N LEU A 44 3.86 -2.93 5.22
CA LEU A 44 2.78 -3.49 4.44
C LEU A 44 2.52 -2.57 3.24
N CYS A 45 2.72 -3.09 2.04
CA CYS A 45 2.39 -2.44 0.79
C CYS A 45 1.09 -3.04 0.23
N VAL A 46 0.07 -2.23 0.02
CA VAL A 46 -1.17 -2.61 -0.67
C VAL A 46 -1.23 -1.88 -2.00
N VAL A 47 -1.24 -2.64 -3.10
CA VAL A 47 -1.28 -2.11 -4.47
C VAL A 47 -2.73 -2.10 -4.93
N VAL A 48 -3.26 -0.92 -5.20
CA VAL A 48 -4.65 -0.71 -5.61
C VAL A 48 -4.64 -0.12 -7.01
N LYS A 49 -5.46 -0.69 -7.90
CA LYS A 49 -5.73 -0.13 -9.22
C LYS A 49 -7.07 0.61 -9.16
N CYS A 50 -7.02 1.90 -9.48
CA CYS A 50 -8.14 2.83 -9.46
C CYS A 50 -8.46 3.23 -10.89
N LEU A 51 -9.49 2.64 -11.45
CA LEU A 51 -10.07 3.01 -12.74
C LEU A 51 -11.22 3.99 -12.52
N SER A 52 -11.76 4.56 -13.60
CA SER A 52 -12.88 5.50 -13.52
C SER A 52 -14.17 4.89 -12.97
N ASP A 53 -14.36 3.58 -13.15
CA ASP A 53 -15.58 2.82 -12.88
C ASP A 53 -15.36 1.64 -11.92
N ASP A 54 -14.11 1.34 -11.56
CA ASP A 54 -13.77 0.21 -10.71
C ASP A 54 -12.51 0.49 -9.86
N VAL A 55 -12.45 -0.12 -8.69
CA VAL A 55 -11.30 -0.03 -7.77
C VAL A 55 -11.10 -1.38 -7.11
N PHE A 56 -9.90 -1.94 -7.25
CA PHE A 56 -9.58 -3.24 -6.68
C PHE A 56 -8.14 -3.35 -6.20
N VAL A 57 -7.93 -4.21 -5.21
CA VAL A 57 -6.59 -4.59 -4.74
C VAL A 57 -5.98 -5.55 -5.74
N VAL A 58 -4.85 -5.16 -6.34
CA VAL A 58 -4.08 -6.01 -7.25
C VAL A 58 -3.29 -7.05 -6.44
N THR A 59 -2.60 -6.59 -5.40
CA THR A 59 -1.80 -7.43 -4.51
C THR A 59 -1.44 -6.70 -3.22
N ALA A 60 -1.12 -7.46 -2.18
CA ALA A 60 -0.53 -6.95 -0.95
C ALA A 60 0.67 -7.80 -0.56
N TYR A 61 1.74 -7.16 -0.08
CA TYR A 61 2.95 -7.84 0.33
C TYR A 61 3.76 -7.03 1.34
N LEU A 62 4.61 -7.72 2.10
CA LEU A 62 5.57 -7.10 3.02
C LEU A 62 6.85 -6.70 2.30
N THR A 63 7.41 -5.55 2.64
CA THR A 63 8.66 -5.05 2.05
C THR A 63 9.50 -4.28 3.06
N ASP A 64 10.81 -4.21 2.82
CA ASP A 64 11.74 -3.44 3.65
C ASP A 64 11.74 -1.94 3.32
N ARG A 65 11.28 -1.57 2.11
CA ARG A 65 11.39 -0.20 1.60
C ARG A 65 10.16 0.22 0.82
N LEU A 66 9.80 1.49 0.96
CA LEU A 66 8.82 2.13 0.09
C LEU A 66 9.34 2.15 -1.35
N LYS A 67 8.50 1.76 -2.33
CA LYS A 67 8.89 1.85 -3.75
C LYS A 67 9.06 3.30 -4.16
N SER A 68 10.00 3.58 -5.06
CA SER A 68 10.17 4.91 -5.65
C SER A 68 8.91 5.31 -6.43
N GLY A 69 8.47 6.56 -6.30
CA GLY A 69 7.27 7.11 -6.92
C GLY A 69 6.97 8.47 -6.33
N GLU A 70 5.99 9.17 -6.91
CA GLU A 70 5.49 10.43 -6.35
C GLU A 70 4.66 10.15 -5.10
N THR A 71 4.96 10.85 -4.01
CA THR A 71 4.12 10.82 -2.80
C THR A 71 2.86 11.64 -3.04
N VAL A 72 1.70 10.98 -3.00
CA VAL A 72 0.38 11.63 -3.14
C VAL A 72 -0.32 11.82 -1.80
N TRP A 73 0.12 11.09 -0.76
CA TRP A 73 -0.31 11.26 0.63
C TRP A 73 0.86 11.00 1.58
N PRO A 74 1.06 11.81 2.65
CA PRO A 74 0.22 12.94 3.04
C PRO A 74 0.35 14.13 2.09
N LYS A 75 -0.77 14.84 1.85
CA LYS A 75 -0.72 16.10 1.10
C LYS A 75 0.05 17.12 1.95
N LYS A 76 1.07 17.74 1.35
CA LYS A 76 1.82 18.84 1.98
C LYS A 76 0.98 20.10 2.10
#